data_AF-A0A534TU65-F1
#
_entry.id   AF-A0A534TU65-F1
#
_cell.length_a   1.000
_cell.length_b   1.000
_cell.length_c   1.000
_cell.angle_alpha   90.00
_cell.angle_beta   90.00
_cell.angle_gamma   90.00
#
_symmetry.space_group_name_H-M   'P 1'
#
loop_
_entity.id
_entity.type
_entity.pdbx_description
1 polymer ?
#
loop_
_entity_poly.entity_id
_entity_poly.type
_entity_poly.pdbx_seq_one_letter_code
_entity_poly.pdbx_strand_id
1 'polypeptide(L)' 'MVLITCLANVASQVGIGRIMAGNKFHYPVGQPELPPAEELRWRVALIEKALVSLETAVEEPKIF' A
#
# COMPACT_ATOMS: atom_id res chain seq x y z
N MET A 1 5.98 -10.33 -0.65
CA MET A 1 5.48 -9.23 -1.50
C MET A 1 4.29 -8.57 -0.81
N VAL A 2 4.14 -7.25 -0.96
CA VAL A 2 3.00 -6.46 -0.47
C VAL A 2 2.41 -5.73 -1.68
N LEU A 3 1.10 -5.82 -1.86
CA LEU A 3 0.37 -5.09 -2.90
C LEU A 3 -0.23 -3.82 -2.30
N ILE A 4 0.21 -2.66 -2.77
CA ILE A 4 -0.42 -1.38 -2.43
C ILE A 4 -1.46 -1.07 -3.51
N THR A 5 -2.74 -0.98 -3.13
CA THR A 5 -3.84 -0.81 -4.08
C THR A 5 -5.03 -0.09 -3.47
N CYS A 6 -5.84 0.56 -4.31
CA CYS A 6 -7.16 1.07 -3.91
C CYS A 6 -8.28 0.02 -4.07
N LEU A 7 -7.94 -1.18 -4.55
CA LEU A 7 -8.88 -2.29 -4.78
C LEU A 7 -8.63 -3.44 -3.78
N ALA A 8 -8.47 -3.11 -2.49
CA ALA A 8 -8.07 -4.07 -1.47
C ALA A 8 -9.04 -5.28 -1.38
N ASN A 9 -10.34 -5.05 -1.51
CA ASN A 9 -11.34 -6.12 -1.49
C ASN A 9 -11.18 -7.10 -2.67
N VAL A 10 -10.88 -6.59 -3.87
CA VAL A 10 -10.64 -7.43 -5.05
C VAL A 10 -9.34 -8.22 -4.87
N ALA A 11 -8.28 -7.55 -4.40
CA ALA A 11 -7.00 -8.20 -4.12
C ALA A 11 -7.13 -9.33 -3.09
N SER A 12 -7.97 -9.15 -2.06
CA SER A 12 -8.27 -10.19 -1.08
C SER A 12 -9.00 -11.37 -1.71
N GLN A 13 -9.98 -11.13 -2.57
CA GLN A 13 -10.76 -12.19 -3.22
C GLN A 13 -9.93 -13.06 -4.18
N VAL A 14 -8.90 -12.49 -4.81
CA VAL A 14 -7.96 -13.23 -5.67
C VAL A 14 -6.77 -13.82 -4.92
N GLY A 15 -6.77 -13.77 -3.59
CA GLY A 15 -5.80 -14.48 -2.75
C GLY A 15 -4.45 -13.77 -2.58
N ILE A 16 -4.37 -12.45 -2.73
CA ILE A 16 -3.11 -11.73 -2.48
C ILE A 16 -2.79 -11.75 -0.98
N GLY A 17 -1.61 -12.29 -0.63
CA GLY A 17 -1.24 -12.53 0.77
C GLY A 17 -1.12 -11.28 1.66
N ARG A 18 -0.46 -10.21 1.19
CA ARG A 18 -0.33 -8.94 1.95
C ARG A 18 -0.81 -7.78 1.10
N ILE A 19 -1.78 -7.03 1.61
CA ILE A 19 -2.47 -5.96 0.89
C ILE A 19 -2.42 -4.70 1.75
N MET A 20 -2.09 -3.57 1.15
CA MET A 20 -2.12 -2.27 1.80
C MET A 20 -3.00 -1.31 1.03
N ALA A 21 -3.73 -0.46 1.75
CA ALA A 21 -4.51 0.61 1.15
C ALA A 21 -3.59 1.66 0.50
N GLY A 22 -3.84 1.94 -0.78
CA GLY A 22 -3.26 3.09 -1.48
C GLY A 22 -4.00 4.40 -1.17
N ASN A 23 -3.53 5.52 -1.75
CA ASN A 23 -4.11 6.85 -1.54
C ASN A 23 -5.42 7.07 -2.33
N LYS A 24 -5.31 7.44 -3.62
CA LYS A 24 -6.45 7.71 -4.50
C LYS A 24 -6.42 6.73 -5.67
N PHE A 25 -7.58 6.42 -6.26
CA PHE A 25 -7.67 5.46 -7.36
C PHE A 25 -6.69 5.75 -8.52
N HIS A 26 -6.56 7.02 -8.92
CA HIS A 26 -5.64 7.46 -9.98
C HIS A 26 -4.17 7.53 -9.52
N TYR A 27 -3.94 7.59 -8.21
CA TYR A 27 -2.62 7.79 -7.59
C TYR A 27 -2.48 6.87 -6.35
N PRO A 28 -2.49 5.54 -6.53
CA PRO A 28 -2.50 4.62 -5.38
C PRO A 28 -1.22 4.75 -4.53
N VAL A 29 -0.12 5.18 -5.14
CA VAL A 29 1.19 5.37 -4.51
C VAL A 29 1.73 6.80 -4.68
N GLY A 30 0.85 7.79 -4.84
CA GLY A 30 1.26 9.20 -4.94
C GLY A 30 0.23 10.18 -4.38
N GLN A 31 0.66 11.40 -4.10
CA GLN A 31 -0.21 12.50 -3.66
C GLN A 31 0.13 13.78 -4.45
N PRO A 32 -0.40 13.94 -5.68
CA PRO A 32 0.01 15.01 -6.59
C PRO A 32 -0.35 16.42 -6.10
N GLU A 33 -1.25 16.55 -5.14
CA GLU A 33 -1.64 17.84 -4.56
C GLU A 33 -0.60 18.39 -3.56
N LEU A 34 0.40 17.60 -3.17
CA LEU A 34 1.49 18.05 -2.30
C LEU A 34 2.64 18.69 -3.09
N PRO A 35 3.37 19.66 -2.51
CA PRO A 35 4.65 20.10 -3.03
C PRO A 35 5.65 18.92 -3.18
N PRO A 36 6.57 18.95 -4.15
CA PRO A 36 7.43 17.80 -4.47
C PRO A 36 8.19 17.19 -3.27
N ALA A 37 8.68 18.03 -2.36
CA ALA A 37 9.41 17.57 -1.18
C ALA A 37 8.49 16.89 -0.13
N GLU A 38 7.25 17.36 0.01
CA GLU A 38 6.24 16.75 0.88
C GLU A 38 5.71 15.45 0.30
N GLU A 39 5.50 15.43 -1.00
CA GLU A 39 5.05 14.24 -1.73
C GLU A 39 6.10 13.11 -1.64
N LEU A 40 7.39 13.44 -1.76
CA LEU A 40 8.47 12.47 -1.54
C LEU A 40 8.45 11.90 -0.11
N ARG A 41 8.32 12.77 0.91
CA ARG A 41 8.23 12.31 2.32
C ARG A 41 7.02 11.39 2.52
N TRP A 42 5.89 11.73 1.91
CA TRP A 42 4.69 10.92 1.95
C TRP A 42 4.92 9.54 1.29
N ARG A 43 5.56 9.49 0.12
CA ARG A 43 5.90 8.22 -0.56
C ARG A 43 6.86 7.36 0.26
N VAL A 44 7.88 7.96 0.87
CA VAL A 44 8.81 7.24 1.74
C VAL A 44 8.05 6.60 2.91
N ALA A 45 7.20 7.36 3.60
CA ALA A 45 6.41 6.84 4.71
C ALA A 45 5.44 5.70 4.29
N LEU A 46 4.88 5.77 3.07
CA LEU A 46 4.06 4.69 2.52
C LEU A 46 4.87 3.40 2.32
N ILE A 47 6.07 3.51 1.75
CA ILE A 47 6.95 2.36 1.50
C ILE A 47 7.51 1.79 2.80
N GLU A 48 7.83 2.62 3.79
CA GLU A 48 8.26 2.16 5.13
C GLU A 48 7.17 1.29 5.78
N LYS A 49 5.90 1.70 5.70
CA LYS A 49 4.79 0.86 6.17
C LYS A 49 4.69 -0.47 5.41
N ALA A 50 4.92 -0.44 4.09
CA ALA A 50 4.97 -1.67 3.29
C ALA A 50 6.12 -2.59 3.69
N LEU A 51 7.28 -2.03 4.00
CA LEU A 51 8.43 -2.77 4.49
C LEU A 51 8.11 -3.46 5.82
N VAL A 52 7.52 -2.75 6.78
CA VAL A 52 7.09 -3.33 8.07
C VAL A 52 6.11 -4.49 7.87
N SER A 53 5.16 -4.37 6.93
CA SER A 53 4.19 -5.44 6.68
C SER A 53 4.83 -6.73 6.12
N LEU A 54 5.98 -6.64 5.46
CA LEU A 54 6.70 -7.83 4.97
C LEU A 54 7.18 -8.74 6.10
N GLU A 55 7.46 -8.18 7.28
CA GLU A 55 7.94 -8.91 8.45
C GLU A 55 6.82 -9.74 9.11
N THR A 56 5.57 -9.43 8.83
CA THR A 56 4.42 -10.17 9.37
C THR A 56 4.22 -11.48 8.60
N ALA A 57 4.31 -12.63 9.25
CA ALA A 57 3.89 -13.91 8.68
C ALA A 57 2.39 -13.89 8.36
N VAL A 58 2.01 -14.38 7.18
CA VAL A 58 0.61 -14.47 6.74
C VAL A 58 0.33 -15.85 6.18
N GLU A 59 -0.75 -16.47 6.66
CA GLU A 59 -1.26 -17.77 6.18
C GLU A 59 -2.49 -17.58 5.26
N GLU A 60 -3.15 -16.43 5.35
CA GLU A 60 -4.29 -16.01 4.55
C GLU A 60 -4.15 -14.54 4.12
N PRO A 61 -4.88 -14.07 3.09
CA PRO A 61 -4.89 -12.66 2.69
C PRO A 61 -5.13 -11.71 3.86
N LYS A 62 -4.17 -10.79 4.10
CA LYS A 62 -4.24 -9.79 5.17
C LYS A 62 -4.15 -8.38 4.61
N ILE A 63 -5.07 -7.53 5.07
CA ILE A 63 -5.07 -6.09 4.82
C ILE A 63 -4.37 -5.40 6.00
N PHE A 64 -3.40 -4.52 5.70
CA PHE A 64 -2.60 -3.74 6.65
C PHE A 64 -2.96 -2.25 6.57
#